data_AF-A0A832SYN0-F1
#
_entry.id   AF-A0A832SYN0-F1
#
_cell.length_a   1.000
_cell.length_b   1.000
_cell.length_c   1.000
_cell.angle_alpha   90.00
_cell.angle_beta   90.00
_cell.angle_gamma   90.00
#
_symmetry.space_group_name_H-M   'P 1'
#
loop_
_entity.id
_entity.type
_entity.pdbx_description
1 polymer ?
#
loop_
_entity_poly.entity_id
_entity_poly.type
_entity_poly.pdbx_seq_one_letter_code
_entity_poly.pdbx_strand_id
1 'polypeptide(L)'
;MKKYIVSIGVDISDNDVKTNPKVNELVNKEIKKRLSKLGIKATISNITGDDIVITSFVPENLIEKNNKIIFEVLNKYAEGFDDLRGISEDKDKAGEGLSYAIAESISEYGDAIIIAFDTYGGESFVDEMALFVKEIGEKFGYDVGCSVSNEPIEIPGIGYTGAESDDPVVVITVEELDDIPKLAGLIYGGLLSFDKLYFVKNGDEVNILPPGVIYTMTAFLNGNVIDLYGGIRRKIKF
;
A
#
# COMPACT_ATOMS: atom_id res chain seq x y z
N MET A 1 -18.63 16.21 2.93
CA MET A 1 -17.43 15.94 3.76
C MET A 1 -16.49 15.15 2.89
N LYS A 2 -15.24 15.60 2.73
CA LYS A 2 -14.26 14.88 1.93
C LYS A 2 -13.97 13.52 2.56
N LYS A 3 -13.68 12.55 1.71
CA LYS A 3 -13.28 11.21 2.13
C LYS A 3 -12.00 10.86 1.38
N TYR A 4 -11.23 9.97 1.97
CA TYR A 4 -9.90 9.63 1.49
C TYR A 4 -9.74 8.12 1.46
N ILE A 5 -8.90 7.67 0.54
CA ILE A 5 -8.29 6.36 0.60
C ILE A 5 -6.92 6.56 1.26
N VAL A 6 -6.73 5.89 2.40
CA VAL A 6 -5.48 5.87 3.15
C VAL A 6 -4.91 4.47 3.09
N SER A 7 -3.65 4.35 2.69
CA SER A 7 -2.90 3.09 2.69
C SER A 7 -1.64 3.22 3.52
N ILE A 8 -1.42 2.24 4.39
CA ILE A 8 -0.22 2.10 5.23
C ILE A 8 0.44 0.77 4.88
N GLY A 9 1.63 0.82 4.30
CA GLY A 9 2.55 -0.31 4.11
C GLY A 9 3.47 -0.47 5.31
N VAL A 10 3.86 -1.71 5.59
CA VAL A 10 4.72 -2.08 6.72
C VAL A 10 5.29 -3.48 6.52
N ASP A 11 6.58 -3.63 6.82
CA ASP A 11 7.17 -4.93 7.07
C ASP A 11 6.68 -5.42 8.44
N ILE A 12 5.95 -6.53 8.40
CA ILE A 12 5.35 -7.15 9.58
C ILE A 12 6.08 -8.42 10.02
N SER A 13 7.02 -8.92 9.24
CA SER A 13 7.65 -10.22 9.42
C SER A 13 9.05 -10.09 10.02
N ASP A 14 9.67 -11.22 10.34
CA ASP A 14 11.01 -11.28 10.94
C ASP A 14 12.02 -12.03 10.05
N ASN A 15 11.67 -12.22 8.77
CA ASN A 15 12.35 -13.18 7.90
C ASN A 15 12.59 -12.73 6.45
N ASP A 16 12.26 -11.49 6.08
CA ASP A 16 12.58 -10.88 4.78
C ASP A 16 12.21 -11.77 3.58
N VAL A 17 11.08 -12.48 3.66
CA VAL A 17 10.67 -13.43 2.60
C VAL A 17 9.16 -13.50 2.48
N LYS A 18 8.47 -13.62 3.63
CA LYS A 18 7.01 -13.75 3.64
C LYS A 18 6.37 -13.41 4.98
N THR A 19 5.13 -12.95 4.86
CA THR A 19 4.22 -12.78 5.98
C THR A 19 3.76 -14.10 6.61
N ASN A 20 3.46 -14.04 7.91
CA ASN A 20 2.75 -15.09 8.62
C ASN A 20 1.22 -14.96 8.39
N PRO A 21 0.56 -15.94 7.73
CA PRO A 21 -0.87 -15.84 7.43
C PRO A 21 -1.77 -15.71 8.66
N LYS A 22 -1.33 -16.23 9.82
CA LYS A 22 -2.07 -16.08 11.08
C LYS A 22 -2.01 -14.65 11.61
N VAL A 23 -0.85 -14.00 11.51
CA VAL A 23 -0.67 -12.59 11.87
C VAL A 23 -1.54 -11.73 10.97
N ASN A 24 -1.50 -11.96 9.66
CA ASN A 24 -2.34 -11.26 8.68
C ASN A 24 -3.84 -11.37 9.02
N GLU A 25 -4.31 -12.58 9.36
CA GLU A 25 -5.71 -12.80 9.74
C GLU A 25 -6.08 -12.01 11.01
N LEU A 26 -5.22 -12.05 12.05
CA LEU A 26 -5.45 -11.34 13.32
C LEU A 26 -5.49 -9.83 13.12
N VAL A 27 -4.51 -9.28 12.41
CA VAL A 27 -4.42 -7.86 12.06
C VAL A 27 -5.66 -7.42 11.29
N ASN A 28 -6.00 -8.11 10.20
CA ASN A 28 -7.14 -7.77 9.35
C ASN A 28 -8.47 -7.81 10.13
N LYS A 29 -8.65 -8.84 10.96
CA LYS A 29 -9.85 -9.01 11.79
C LYS A 29 -10.00 -7.90 12.82
N GLU A 30 -8.91 -7.51 13.50
CA GLU A 30 -8.98 -6.47 14.51
C GLU A 30 -9.20 -5.08 13.90
N ILE A 31 -8.52 -4.76 12.81
CA ILE A 31 -8.71 -3.52 12.04
C ILE A 31 -10.16 -3.38 11.61
N LYS A 32 -10.71 -4.40 10.91
CA LYS A 32 -12.12 -4.41 10.49
C LYS A 32 -13.08 -4.20 11.66
N LYS A 33 -12.84 -4.89 12.78
CA LYS A 33 -13.69 -4.79 13.98
C LYS A 33 -13.63 -3.42 14.64
N ARG A 34 -12.46 -2.79 14.71
CA ARG A 34 -12.28 -1.50 15.39
C ARG A 34 -12.76 -0.34 14.52
N LEU A 35 -12.40 -0.32 13.24
CA LEU A 35 -12.69 0.77 12.32
C LEU A 35 -14.14 0.80 11.84
N SER A 36 -14.79 -0.36 11.68
CA SER A 36 -16.22 -0.41 11.31
C SER A 36 -17.14 0.29 12.32
N LYS A 37 -16.76 0.35 13.61
CA LYS A 37 -17.48 1.10 14.64
C LYS A 37 -17.49 2.61 14.42
N LEU A 38 -16.52 3.10 13.64
CA LEU A 38 -16.39 4.50 13.22
C LEU A 38 -16.98 4.74 11.82
N GLY A 39 -17.59 3.72 11.21
CA GLY A 39 -18.07 3.78 9.82
C GLY A 39 -16.95 3.71 8.77
N ILE A 40 -15.71 3.39 9.18
CA ILE A 40 -14.56 3.28 8.28
C ILE A 40 -14.49 1.85 7.73
N LYS A 41 -14.32 1.73 6.42
CA LYS A 41 -14.09 0.43 5.75
C LYS A 41 -12.60 0.24 5.57
N ALA A 42 -12.05 -0.82 6.13
CA ALA A 42 -10.63 -1.08 6.09
C ALA A 42 -10.34 -2.58 5.98
N THR A 43 -9.24 -2.93 5.34
CA THR A 43 -8.76 -4.31 5.21
C THR A 43 -7.29 -4.29 4.81
N ILE A 44 -6.60 -5.41 5.02
CA ILE A 44 -5.36 -5.68 4.28
C ILE A 44 -5.74 -5.76 2.79
N SER A 45 -5.15 -4.90 1.97
CA SER A 45 -5.34 -4.84 0.51
C SER A 45 -4.28 -5.62 -0.22
N ASN A 46 -3.03 -5.51 0.21
CA ASN A 46 -1.89 -6.14 -0.44
C ASN A 46 -1.07 -6.90 0.62
N ILE A 47 -0.51 -8.01 0.18
CA ILE A 47 0.53 -8.78 0.85
C ILE A 47 1.57 -9.00 -0.25
N THR A 48 2.71 -8.38 -0.10
CA THR A 48 3.78 -8.36 -1.09
C THR A 48 5.01 -8.88 -0.35
N GLY A 49 5.36 -10.14 -0.54
CA GLY A 49 6.40 -10.77 0.26
C GLY A 49 6.08 -10.79 1.75
N ASP A 50 6.94 -10.16 2.53
CA ASP A 50 6.84 -9.95 3.98
C ASP A 50 6.12 -8.68 4.40
N ASP A 51 5.77 -7.82 3.45
CA ASP A 51 4.96 -6.65 3.69
C ASP A 51 3.46 -6.92 3.67
N ILE A 52 2.74 -6.08 4.42
CA ILE A 52 1.31 -5.88 4.22
C ILE A 52 0.99 -4.41 3.97
N VAL A 53 -0.05 -4.19 3.16
CA VAL A 53 -0.69 -2.87 3.04
C VAL A 53 -2.09 -2.92 3.60
N ILE A 54 -2.38 -2.00 4.52
CA ILE A 54 -3.71 -1.79 5.08
C ILE A 54 -4.32 -0.56 4.43
N THR A 55 -5.40 -0.77 3.67
CA THR A 55 -6.15 0.31 3.01
C THR A 55 -7.47 0.59 3.73
N SER A 56 -7.80 1.87 3.87
CA SER A 56 -9.00 2.36 4.54
C SER A 56 -9.70 3.45 3.73
N PHE A 57 -11.03 3.39 3.67
CA PHE A 57 -11.88 4.47 3.18
C PHE A 57 -12.41 5.27 4.38
N VAL A 58 -11.91 6.51 4.52
CA VAL A 58 -11.98 7.27 5.76
C VAL A 58 -12.47 8.70 5.50
N PRO A 59 -13.45 9.22 6.28
CA PRO A 59 -13.78 10.64 6.28
C PRO A 59 -12.61 11.49 6.78
N GLU A 60 -12.42 12.68 6.22
CA GLU A 60 -11.32 13.61 6.54
C GLU A 60 -11.09 13.78 8.05
N ASN A 61 -12.18 13.99 8.80
CA ASN A 61 -12.13 14.25 10.25
C ASN A 61 -11.77 13.02 11.10
N LEU A 62 -11.58 11.84 10.50
CA LEU A 62 -11.22 10.60 11.17
C LEU A 62 -9.87 10.03 10.75
N ILE A 63 -9.11 10.72 9.88
CA ILE A 63 -7.81 10.25 9.38
C ILE A 63 -6.84 9.94 10.54
N GLU A 64 -6.63 10.88 11.47
CA GLU A 64 -5.75 10.66 12.62
C GLU A 64 -6.18 9.44 13.45
N LYS A 65 -7.49 9.30 13.68
CA LYS A 65 -8.03 8.20 14.47
C LYS A 65 -7.88 6.85 13.76
N ASN A 66 -8.03 6.84 12.44
CA ASN A 66 -7.80 5.69 11.59
C ASN A 66 -6.36 5.21 11.71
N ASN A 67 -5.41 6.11 11.44
CA ASN A 67 -3.99 5.83 11.42
C ASN A 67 -3.52 5.32 12.78
N LYS A 68 -3.92 5.99 13.87
CA LYS A 68 -3.60 5.55 15.22
C LYS A 68 -4.13 4.16 15.56
N ILE A 69 -5.35 3.81 15.14
CA ILE A 69 -5.90 2.47 15.36
C ILE A 69 -5.10 1.41 14.59
N ILE A 70 -4.72 1.69 13.34
CA ILE A 70 -3.90 0.79 12.53
C ILE A 70 -2.55 0.57 13.21
N PHE A 71 -1.87 1.65 13.61
CA PHE A 71 -0.58 1.58 14.29
C PHE A 71 -0.61 0.79 15.59
N GLU A 72 -1.65 0.97 16.42
CA GLU A 72 -1.84 0.21 17.64
C GLU A 72 -2.05 -1.29 17.38
N VAL A 73 -2.73 -1.65 16.27
CA VAL A 73 -2.92 -3.06 15.89
C VAL A 73 -1.62 -3.66 15.38
N LEU A 74 -0.86 -2.93 14.56
CA LEU A 74 0.45 -3.38 14.08
C LEU A 74 1.41 -3.63 15.25
N ASN A 75 1.56 -2.66 16.18
CA ASN A 75 2.38 -2.81 17.39
C ASN A 75 1.99 -4.00 18.29
N LYS A 76 0.76 -4.50 18.16
CA LYS A 76 0.26 -5.63 18.94
C LYS A 76 0.60 -6.98 18.31
N TYR A 77 0.70 -7.05 16.98
CA TYR A 77 0.72 -8.31 16.23
C TYR A 77 1.93 -8.52 15.34
N ALA A 78 2.66 -7.46 15.00
CA ALA A 78 3.84 -7.57 14.15
C ALA A 78 4.88 -8.49 14.78
N GLU A 79 5.57 -9.25 13.92
CA GLU A 79 6.68 -10.11 14.30
C GLU A 79 7.99 -9.32 14.17
N GLY A 80 8.12 -8.52 13.10
CA GLY A 80 9.10 -7.44 12.93
C GLY A 80 8.64 -6.13 13.58
N PHE A 81 9.60 -5.30 14.00
CA PHE A 81 9.30 -4.01 14.66
C PHE A 81 10.15 -2.86 14.13
N ASP A 82 11.02 -3.09 13.15
CA ASP A 82 12.01 -2.10 12.77
C ASP A 82 11.33 -0.88 12.11
N ASP A 83 10.39 -1.10 11.18
CA ASP A 83 9.48 -0.08 10.66
C ASP A 83 8.71 0.68 11.74
N LEU A 84 8.17 -0.05 12.71
CA LEU A 84 7.35 0.53 13.77
C LEU A 84 8.19 1.40 14.71
N ARG A 85 9.47 1.08 14.86
CA ARG A 85 10.43 1.81 15.69
C ARG A 85 11.07 3.00 14.97
N GLY A 86 11.06 3.03 13.64
CA GLY A 86 11.53 4.19 12.88
C GLY A 86 10.59 5.39 12.94
N ILE A 87 9.34 5.19 13.37
CA ILE A 87 8.40 6.29 13.58
C ILE A 87 8.80 7.16 14.78
N SER A 88 8.86 8.47 14.56
CA SER A 88 9.30 9.45 15.57
C SER A 88 8.34 10.65 15.66
N GLU A 89 8.16 11.23 16.85
CA GLU A 89 7.47 12.53 17.00
C GLU A 89 8.31 13.70 16.46
N ASP A 90 9.62 13.50 16.34
CA ASP A 90 10.61 14.46 15.85
C ASP A 90 11.02 14.10 14.41
N LYS A 91 10.76 15.00 13.46
CA LYS A 91 11.05 14.83 12.03
C LYS A 91 12.51 14.45 11.77
N ASP A 92 13.45 15.02 12.53
CA ASP A 92 14.88 14.82 12.32
C ASP A 92 15.41 13.49 12.89
N LYS A 93 14.56 12.75 13.61
CA LYS A 93 14.87 11.44 14.21
C LYS A 93 14.08 10.29 13.58
N ALA A 94 13.20 10.58 12.63
CA ALA A 94 12.46 9.55 11.92
C ALA A 94 13.43 8.72 11.06
N GLY A 95 13.40 7.41 11.24
CA GLY A 95 14.13 6.45 10.42
C GLY A 95 13.22 5.80 9.38
N GLU A 96 13.70 4.74 8.75
CA GLU A 96 12.90 3.83 7.94
C GLU A 96 11.67 3.36 8.73
N GLY A 97 10.49 3.52 8.15
CA GLY A 97 9.25 3.29 8.84
C GLY A 97 8.10 3.11 7.87
N LEU A 98 6.88 3.19 8.41
CA LEU A 98 5.66 2.96 7.65
C LEU A 98 5.60 3.72 6.32
N SER A 99 5.28 3.00 5.26
CA SER A 99 5.00 3.55 3.95
C SER A 99 3.58 4.15 3.95
N TYR A 100 3.44 5.48 3.81
CA TYR A 100 2.15 6.18 3.95
C TYR A 100 1.68 6.87 2.67
N ALA A 101 0.53 6.46 2.14
CA ALA A 101 -0.10 7.08 0.97
C ALA A 101 -1.55 7.50 1.28
N ILE A 102 -1.94 8.69 0.86
CA ILE A 102 -3.29 9.23 1.00
C ILE A 102 -3.75 9.90 -0.29
N ALA A 103 -4.99 9.63 -0.70
CA ALA A 103 -5.62 10.20 -1.90
C ALA A 103 -7.08 10.58 -1.60
N GLU A 104 -7.56 11.71 -2.13
CA GLU A 104 -8.95 12.14 -2.06
C GLU A 104 -9.83 11.20 -2.88
N SER A 105 -10.83 10.60 -2.23
CA SER A 105 -11.76 9.69 -2.88
C SER A 105 -12.75 10.47 -3.74
N ILE A 106 -12.72 10.19 -5.04
CA ILE A 106 -13.68 10.71 -6.01
C ILE A 106 -14.98 9.89 -6.07
N SER A 107 -14.92 8.59 -5.75
CA SER A 107 -16.10 7.72 -5.62
C SER A 107 -16.75 7.83 -4.23
N GLU A 108 -18.09 7.75 -4.17
CA GLU A 108 -18.82 7.68 -2.89
C GLU A 108 -18.55 6.39 -2.10
N TYR A 109 -18.10 5.34 -2.80
CA TYR A 109 -17.80 4.01 -2.27
C TYR A 109 -16.33 3.83 -1.92
N GLY A 110 -15.47 4.76 -2.30
CA GLY A 110 -14.03 4.67 -2.05
C GLY A 110 -13.37 3.65 -2.96
N ASP A 111 -13.63 3.72 -4.26
CA ASP A 111 -13.04 2.82 -5.24
C ASP A 111 -11.63 3.30 -5.62
N ALA A 112 -10.66 2.38 -5.57
CA ALA A 112 -9.27 2.68 -5.86
C ALA A 112 -8.49 1.45 -6.36
N ILE A 113 -7.35 1.71 -6.99
CA ILE A 113 -6.30 0.71 -7.24
C ILE A 113 -5.16 0.96 -6.26
N ILE A 114 -4.73 -0.09 -5.59
CA ILE A 114 -3.62 -0.09 -4.62
C ILE A 114 -2.48 -0.92 -5.19
N ILE A 115 -1.33 -0.29 -5.36
CA ILE A 115 -0.10 -0.90 -5.85
C ILE A 115 0.89 -0.87 -4.69
N ALA A 116 1.44 -2.03 -4.36
CA ALA A 116 2.42 -2.19 -3.30
C ALA A 116 3.67 -2.84 -3.88
N PHE A 117 4.82 -2.27 -3.57
CA PHE A 117 6.13 -2.75 -3.95
C PHE A 117 6.83 -3.31 -2.72
N ASP A 118 7.71 -4.28 -2.94
CA ASP A 118 8.59 -4.87 -1.92
C ASP A 118 9.94 -5.17 -2.59
N THR A 119 11.03 -4.72 -1.97
CA THR A 119 12.37 -4.66 -2.56
C THR A 119 13.38 -5.60 -1.91
N TYR A 120 14.25 -6.16 -2.76
CA TYR A 120 15.37 -7.01 -2.34
C TYR A 120 16.66 -6.54 -3.00
N GLY A 121 17.33 -5.57 -2.37
CA GLY A 121 18.51 -4.90 -2.94
C GLY A 121 18.17 -3.97 -4.10
N GLY A 122 16.90 -3.55 -4.19
CA GLY A 122 16.33 -2.73 -5.26
C GLY A 122 16.02 -1.28 -4.86
N GLU A 123 16.48 -0.85 -3.69
CA GLU A 123 16.17 0.45 -3.06
C GLU A 123 16.56 1.61 -3.98
N SER A 124 17.63 1.43 -4.78
CA SER A 124 18.09 2.43 -5.75
C SER A 124 17.16 2.68 -6.95
N PHE A 125 16.13 1.85 -7.16
CA PHE A 125 15.25 1.95 -8.35
C PHE A 125 13.75 1.71 -8.08
N VAL A 126 13.36 1.21 -6.91
CA VAL A 126 11.94 0.97 -6.57
C VAL A 126 11.11 2.27 -6.58
N ASP A 127 11.70 3.37 -6.11
CA ASP A 127 11.07 4.70 -6.16
C ASP A 127 10.73 5.14 -7.58
N GLU A 128 11.60 4.86 -8.56
CA GLU A 128 11.33 5.19 -9.96
C GLU A 128 10.09 4.45 -10.47
N MET A 129 9.95 3.17 -10.10
CA MET A 129 8.80 2.35 -10.48
C MET A 129 7.50 2.86 -9.85
N ALA A 130 7.53 3.23 -8.57
CA ALA A 130 6.37 3.77 -7.86
C ALA A 130 5.97 5.16 -8.37
N LEU A 131 6.94 6.06 -8.61
CA LEU A 131 6.71 7.37 -9.20
C LEU A 131 6.16 7.26 -10.63
N PHE A 132 6.62 6.28 -11.41
CA PHE A 132 6.05 6.01 -12.73
C PHE A 132 4.55 5.61 -12.65
N VAL A 133 4.16 4.78 -11.68
CA VAL A 133 2.74 4.45 -11.46
C VAL A 133 1.94 5.70 -11.07
N LYS A 134 2.52 6.54 -10.21
CA LYS A 134 1.91 7.83 -9.82
C LYS A 134 1.66 8.71 -11.05
N GLU A 135 2.65 8.88 -11.91
CA GLU A 135 2.55 9.67 -13.14
C GLU A 135 1.44 9.15 -14.08
N ILE A 136 1.24 7.82 -14.17
CA ILE A 136 0.13 7.25 -14.94
C ILE A 136 -1.21 7.74 -14.37
N GLY A 137 -1.44 7.62 -13.07
CA GLY A 137 -2.70 8.03 -12.44
C GLY A 137 -2.98 9.53 -12.65
N GLU A 138 -2.00 10.38 -12.37
CA GLU A 138 -2.10 11.83 -12.52
C GLU A 138 -2.35 12.25 -13.97
N LYS A 139 -1.69 11.59 -14.94
CA LYS A 139 -1.85 11.86 -16.38
C LYS A 139 -3.28 11.63 -16.87
N PHE A 140 -4.01 10.70 -16.27
CA PHE A 140 -5.40 10.45 -16.59
C PHE A 140 -6.39 11.25 -15.73
N GLY A 141 -5.90 12.17 -14.89
CA GLY A 141 -6.71 13.09 -14.11
C GLY A 141 -7.26 12.52 -12.80
N TYR A 142 -6.71 11.40 -12.32
CA TYR A 142 -7.09 10.81 -11.05
C TYR A 142 -6.33 11.47 -9.90
N ASP A 143 -6.92 11.44 -8.70
CA ASP A 143 -6.19 11.78 -7.47
C ASP A 143 -5.35 10.58 -7.02
N VAL A 144 -4.08 10.85 -6.71
CA VAL A 144 -3.06 9.83 -6.47
C VAL A 144 -2.29 10.12 -5.19
N GLY A 145 -2.21 9.11 -4.31
CA GLY A 145 -1.34 9.08 -3.16
C GLY A 145 -0.11 8.21 -3.46
N CYS A 146 1.06 8.63 -3.02
CA CYS A 146 2.30 7.85 -3.14
C CYS A 146 3.14 8.08 -1.89
N SER A 147 3.71 7.00 -1.32
CA SER A 147 4.56 7.10 -0.13
C SER A 147 6.00 7.52 -0.41
N VAL A 148 6.44 7.53 -1.68
CA VAL A 148 7.79 8.00 -2.06
C VAL A 148 7.95 9.49 -1.72
N SER A 149 8.98 9.82 -0.94
CA SER A 149 9.31 11.19 -0.57
C SER A 149 10.81 11.36 -0.31
N ASN A 150 11.36 12.51 -0.72
CA ASN A 150 12.74 12.91 -0.41
C ASN A 150 12.89 13.52 0.99
N GLU A 151 11.78 13.69 1.72
CA GLU A 151 11.76 14.22 3.08
C GLU A 151 10.91 13.31 3.99
N PRO A 152 11.19 13.29 5.30
CA PRO A 152 10.32 12.61 6.25
C PRO A 152 8.87 13.08 6.14
N ILE A 153 7.93 12.13 6.14
CA ILE A 153 6.50 12.34 5.96
C ILE A 153 5.80 12.30 7.31
N GLU A 154 4.95 13.28 7.59
CA GLU A 154 4.05 13.22 8.73
C GLU A 154 2.89 12.25 8.45
N ILE A 155 2.71 11.27 9.32
CA ILE A 155 1.54 10.39 9.37
C ILE A 155 0.60 10.91 10.47
N PRO A 156 -0.53 11.55 10.12
CA PRO A 156 -1.40 12.20 11.09
C PRO A 156 -1.83 11.27 12.22
N GLY A 157 -1.65 11.72 13.46
CA GLY A 157 -2.02 10.98 14.67
C GLY A 157 -1.04 9.89 15.12
N ILE A 158 0.07 9.70 14.39
CA ILE A 158 1.14 8.75 14.75
C ILE A 158 2.48 9.46 14.98
N GLY A 159 2.99 10.19 13.98
CA GLY A 159 4.35 10.75 13.99
C GLY A 159 4.91 10.88 12.58
N TYR A 160 6.22 10.93 12.44
CA TYR A 160 6.94 11.02 11.17
C TYR A 160 7.58 9.67 10.82
N THR A 161 7.49 9.31 9.54
CA THR A 161 8.31 8.27 8.90
C THR A 161 9.43 8.93 8.10
N GLY A 162 10.61 8.31 8.04
CA GLY A 162 11.77 8.82 7.31
C GLY A 162 11.59 8.77 5.79
N ALA A 163 12.54 9.38 5.07
CA ALA A 163 12.63 9.29 3.61
C ALA A 163 13.25 7.97 3.12
N GLU A 164 13.73 7.13 4.04
CA GLU A 164 14.43 5.88 3.74
C GLU A 164 13.47 4.69 3.56
N SER A 165 12.15 4.90 3.57
CA SER A 165 11.17 3.83 3.29
C SER A 165 11.36 3.30 1.88
N ASP A 166 11.57 1.99 1.76
CA ASP A 166 12.01 1.28 0.57
C ASP A 166 10.94 0.36 -0.04
N ASP A 167 9.76 0.27 0.60
CA ASP A 167 8.58 -0.44 0.09
C ASP A 167 7.42 0.52 -0.26
N PRO A 168 7.49 1.22 -1.42
CA PRO A 168 6.47 2.17 -1.81
C PRO A 168 5.06 1.59 -1.94
N VAL A 169 4.09 2.44 -1.61
CA VAL A 169 2.67 2.20 -1.83
C VAL A 169 2.11 3.35 -2.67
N VAL A 170 1.38 2.99 -3.72
CA VAL A 170 0.68 3.94 -4.60
C VAL A 170 -0.82 3.65 -4.58
N VAL A 171 -1.60 4.72 -4.41
CA VAL A 171 -3.07 4.70 -4.37
C VAL A 171 -3.58 5.56 -5.50
N ILE A 172 -4.37 4.99 -6.42
CA ILE A 172 -5.04 5.74 -7.48
C ILE A 172 -6.54 5.61 -7.27
N THR A 173 -7.21 6.72 -6.96
CA THR A 173 -8.67 6.72 -6.79
C THR A 173 -9.36 6.70 -8.15
N VAL A 174 -10.49 6.00 -8.25
CA VAL A 174 -11.25 5.87 -9.50
C VAL A 174 -12.69 6.31 -9.29
N GLU A 175 -13.26 6.94 -10.33
CA GLU A 175 -14.65 7.40 -10.33
C GLU A 175 -15.57 6.30 -10.83
N GLU A 176 -15.21 5.68 -11.96
CA GLU A 176 -16.00 4.64 -12.61
C GLU A 176 -15.27 3.29 -12.58
N LEU A 177 -16.01 2.22 -12.32
CA LEU A 177 -15.45 0.85 -12.25
C LEU A 177 -14.82 0.42 -13.59
N ASP A 178 -15.31 0.95 -14.71
CA ASP A 178 -14.81 0.67 -16.05
C ASP A 178 -13.40 1.23 -16.28
N ASP A 179 -12.92 2.15 -15.44
CA ASP A 179 -11.56 2.66 -15.50
C ASP A 179 -10.53 1.69 -14.91
N ILE A 180 -10.95 0.80 -14.00
CA ILE A 180 -10.04 -0.15 -13.33
C ILE A 180 -9.33 -1.05 -14.34
N PRO A 181 -10.01 -1.75 -15.28
CA PRO A 181 -9.33 -2.63 -16.24
C PRO A 181 -8.42 -1.89 -17.22
N LYS A 182 -8.68 -0.60 -17.46
CA LYS A 182 -7.87 0.27 -18.32
C LYS A 182 -6.60 0.69 -17.59
N LEU A 183 -6.74 1.28 -16.40
CA LEU A 183 -5.62 1.70 -15.56
C LEU A 183 -4.72 0.52 -15.18
N ALA A 184 -5.29 -0.58 -14.69
CA ALA A 184 -4.52 -1.77 -14.34
C ALA A 184 -3.73 -2.33 -15.54
N GLY A 185 -4.30 -2.26 -16.75
CA GLY A 185 -3.62 -2.67 -17.98
C GLY A 185 -2.48 -1.73 -18.38
N LEU A 186 -2.65 -0.42 -18.21
CA LEU A 186 -1.62 0.59 -18.47
C LEU A 186 -0.47 0.49 -17.47
N ILE A 187 -0.79 0.37 -16.19
CA ILE A 187 0.19 0.19 -15.10
C ILE A 187 0.99 -1.07 -15.34
N TYR A 188 0.32 -2.22 -15.52
CA TYR A 188 1.00 -3.48 -15.81
C TYR A 188 1.88 -3.37 -17.06
N GLY A 189 1.33 -2.88 -18.18
CA GLY A 189 2.05 -2.79 -19.45
C GLY A 189 3.22 -1.82 -19.41
N GLY A 190 3.11 -0.72 -18.67
CA GLY A 190 4.20 0.23 -18.45
C GLY A 190 5.29 -0.37 -17.55
N LEU A 191 4.90 -1.03 -16.46
CA LEU A 191 5.84 -1.65 -15.53
C LEU A 191 6.66 -2.79 -16.15
N LEU A 192 6.17 -3.42 -17.24
CA LEU A 192 6.95 -4.40 -18.01
C LEU A 192 8.24 -3.82 -18.64
N SER A 193 8.38 -2.50 -18.75
CA SER A 193 9.62 -1.90 -19.26
C SER A 193 10.75 -1.85 -18.24
N PHE A 194 10.46 -2.11 -16.96
CA PHE A 194 11.47 -2.12 -15.91
C PHE A 194 12.07 -3.51 -15.77
N ASP A 195 13.39 -3.58 -15.94
CA ASP A 195 14.15 -4.79 -15.64
C ASP A 195 14.06 -5.11 -14.14
N LYS A 196 14.04 -6.39 -13.78
CA LYS A 196 14.04 -6.89 -12.38
C LYS A 196 12.79 -6.57 -11.57
N LEU A 197 11.71 -6.13 -12.21
CA LEU A 197 10.39 -5.99 -11.58
C LEU A 197 9.51 -7.21 -11.90
N TYR A 198 8.88 -7.78 -10.89
CA TYR A 198 8.07 -8.98 -11.01
C TYR A 198 6.65 -8.73 -10.50
N PHE A 199 5.67 -8.90 -11.39
CA PHE A 199 4.27 -8.88 -10.99
C PHE A 199 3.90 -10.23 -10.38
N VAL A 200 3.54 -10.24 -9.10
CA VAL A 200 3.22 -11.46 -8.35
C VAL A 200 1.79 -11.43 -7.84
N LYS A 201 1.29 -12.61 -7.44
CA LYS A 201 -0.05 -12.71 -6.86
C LYS A 201 -0.01 -12.19 -5.42
N ASN A 202 -1.12 -11.62 -4.96
CA ASN A 202 -1.25 -11.18 -3.57
C ASN A 202 -1.01 -12.36 -2.59
N GLY A 203 -0.03 -12.22 -1.70
CA GLY A 203 0.41 -13.23 -0.74
C GLY A 203 1.44 -14.24 -1.26
N ASP A 204 2.00 -14.02 -2.45
CA ASP A 204 3.16 -14.78 -2.91
C ASP A 204 4.41 -14.36 -2.12
N GLU A 205 5.28 -15.32 -1.86
CA GLU A 205 6.62 -15.11 -1.28
C GLU A 205 7.54 -14.48 -2.34
N VAL A 206 8.62 -13.85 -1.89
CA VAL A 206 9.47 -13.00 -2.74
C VAL A 206 10.12 -13.75 -3.88
N ASN A 207 10.75 -14.90 -3.64
CA ASN A 207 11.23 -15.87 -4.64
C ASN A 207 11.71 -15.28 -6.00
N ILE A 208 12.49 -14.18 -5.97
CA ILE A 208 13.09 -13.51 -7.13
C ILE A 208 14.61 -13.49 -7.02
N LEU A 209 15.29 -13.12 -8.11
CA LEU A 209 16.74 -12.91 -8.10
C LEU A 209 17.07 -11.48 -7.65
N PRO A 210 17.81 -11.28 -6.56
CA PRO A 210 18.30 -9.96 -6.18
C PRO A 210 19.47 -9.50 -7.08
N PRO A 211 19.62 -8.18 -7.32
CA PRO A 211 18.70 -7.13 -6.91
C PRO A 211 17.40 -7.18 -7.72
N GLY A 212 16.25 -7.01 -7.07
CA GLY A 212 14.94 -7.02 -7.73
C GLY A 212 13.81 -6.56 -6.82
N VAL A 213 12.64 -6.34 -7.43
CA VAL A 213 11.44 -5.82 -6.78
C VAL A 213 10.26 -6.69 -7.19
N ILE A 214 9.41 -7.06 -6.24
CA ILE A 214 8.10 -7.62 -6.53
C ILE A 214 7.04 -6.53 -6.35
N TYR A 215 5.91 -6.67 -7.04
CA TYR A 215 4.76 -5.82 -6.77
C TYR A 215 3.46 -6.58 -6.88
N THR A 216 2.48 -6.12 -6.10
CA THR A 216 1.10 -6.58 -6.17
C THR A 216 0.19 -5.41 -6.53
N MET A 217 -0.95 -5.72 -7.14
CA MET A 217 -1.93 -4.73 -7.55
C MET A 217 -3.33 -5.23 -7.22
N THR A 218 -4.07 -4.46 -6.43
CA THR A 218 -5.43 -4.80 -6.03
C THR A 218 -6.40 -3.67 -6.35
N ALA A 219 -7.67 -4.03 -6.60
CA ALA A 219 -8.76 -3.07 -6.58
C ALA A 219 -9.40 -3.11 -5.18
N PHE A 220 -9.44 -1.96 -4.52
CA PHE A 220 -10.18 -1.75 -3.29
C PHE A 220 -11.54 -1.14 -3.66
N LEU A 221 -12.61 -1.91 -3.48
CA LEU A 221 -13.97 -1.56 -3.91
C LEU A 221 -14.92 -1.68 -2.74
N ASN A 222 -15.32 -0.53 -2.20
CA ASN A 222 -16.30 -0.45 -1.14
C ASN A 222 -15.93 -1.28 0.12
N GLY A 223 -14.63 -1.36 0.45
CA GLY A 223 -14.11 -2.18 1.55
C GLY A 223 -13.80 -3.64 1.21
N ASN A 224 -14.06 -4.07 -0.03
CA ASN A 224 -13.64 -5.37 -0.55
C ASN A 224 -12.35 -5.22 -1.35
N VAL A 225 -11.59 -6.30 -1.45
CA VAL A 225 -10.32 -6.33 -2.18
C VAL A 225 -10.40 -7.40 -3.26
N ILE A 226 -10.00 -7.03 -4.47
CA ILE A 226 -9.86 -7.94 -5.59
C ILE A 226 -8.39 -7.91 -6.03
N ASP A 227 -7.73 -9.05 -5.91
CA ASP A 227 -6.40 -9.25 -6.50
C ASP A 227 -6.50 -9.21 -8.03
N LEU A 228 -5.83 -8.25 -8.66
CA LEU A 228 -5.89 -8.05 -10.11
C LEU A 228 -4.98 -9.01 -10.88
N TYR A 229 -4.08 -9.75 -10.20
CA TYR A 229 -3.16 -10.69 -10.83
C TYR A 229 -3.86 -11.69 -11.74
N GLY A 230 -4.88 -12.37 -11.22
CA GLY A 230 -5.64 -13.37 -11.98
C GLY A 230 -6.41 -12.78 -13.16
N GLY A 231 -6.94 -11.56 -13.01
CA GLY A 231 -7.67 -10.86 -14.06
C GLY A 231 -6.75 -10.43 -15.21
N ILE A 232 -5.62 -9.82 -14.87
CA ILE A 232 -4.61 -9.38 -15.84
C ILE A 232 -4.03 -10.58 -16.60
N ARG A 233 -3.63 -11.65 -15.92
CA ARG A 233 -3.11 -12.86 -16.58
C ARG A 233 -4.08 -13.47 -17.58
N ARG A 234 -5.39 -13.50 -17.27
CA ARG A 234 -6.42 -14.00 -18.20
C ARG A 234 -6.55 -13.12 -19.44
N LYS A 235 -6.41 -11.80 -19.29
CA LYS A 235 -6.51 -10.83 -20.38
C LYS A 235 -5.32 -10.90 -21.33
N ILE A 236 -4.13 -11.16 -20.79
CA ILE A 236 -2.87 -11.07 -21.54
C ILE A 236 -2.52 -12.35 -22.31
N LYS A 237 -3.18 -13.48 -22.02
CA LYS A 237 -2.94 -14.79 -22.66
C LYS A 237 -1.45 -15.16 -22.72
N PHE A 238 -0.98 -15.88 -21.71
CA PHE A 238 0.15 -16.80 -21.91
C PHE A 238 -0.34 -18.04 -22.65
#